data_AF-A0A2N0NFJ9-F1
#
_entry.id   AF-A0A2N0NFJ9-F1
#
_cell.length_a   1.000
_cell.length_b   1.000
_cell.length_c   1.000
_cell.angle_alpha   90.00
_cell.angle_beta   90.00
_cell.angle_gamma   90.00
#
_symmetry.space_group_name_H-M   'P 1'
#
loop_
_entity.id
_entity.type
_entity.pdbx_description
1 polymer ?
#
loop_
_entity_poly.entity_id
_entity_poly.type
_entity_poly.pdbx_seq_one_letter_code
_entity_poly.pdbx_strand_id
1 'polypeptide(L)'
;MTHNVKHELKLDHIPIDFINDKSSHANLLYYRWLNGKSKSITSRRLGISYDSNIHARDPSTTFKIGNRHMYRKCLSKFQYNLSPNLRTQKQQDIRFKRICRRVFNKMRLPPNRKASNQDYLAIARKYCFLFMNSQYVKSPVRHLLYKQCDSIPNADDYSFLVPYFAMDFNYKQQIMTKLTQASSSTGPSAPPENYNPIPDVFIPKKYHDIIPKDPIYVNDRYVVPGSREWFTYMYN
;
A
#
# COMPACT_ATOMS: atom_id res chain seq x y z
N MET A 1 40.54 -50.24 0.81
CA MET A 1 40.95 -49.42 1.98
C MET A 1 41.63 -48.18 1.43
N THR A 2 41.16 -46.94 1.56
CA THR A 2 40.12 -46.30 2.38
C THR A 2 39.70 -45.00 1.67
N HIS A 3 38.42 -44.69 1.77
CA HIS A 3 37.74 -43.50 1.25
C HIS A 3 38.29 -42.19 1.82
N ASN A 4 38.24 -41.11 1.03
CA ASN A 4 37.71 -39.83 1.51
C ASN A 4 37.34 -38.88 0.35
N VAL A 5 36.16 -39.09 -0.23
CA VAL A 5 35.50 -38.06 -1.05
C VAL A 5 34.79 -37.14 -0.05
N LYS A 6 35.20 -35.87 0.01
CA LYS A 6 34.54 -34.85 0.81
C LYS A 6 33.06 -34.80 0.41
N HIS A 7 32.19 -35.11 1.38
CA HIS A 7 30.76 -34.92 1.28
C HIS A 7 30.46 -33.45 0.93
N GLU A 8 29.95 -33.21 -0.29
CA GLU A 8 29.07 -32.08 -0.55
C GLU A 8 27.77 -32.32 0.22
N LEU A 9 27.57 -31.62 1.32
CA LEU A 9 26.24 -31.42 1.87
C LEU A 9 25.56 -30.38 0.99
N LYS A 10 24.81 -30.84 -0.01
CA LYS A 10 23.74 -30.05 -0.63
C LYS A 10 22.73 -29.75 0.46
N LEU A 11 22.80 -28.54 1.02
CA LEU A 11 21.73 -28.02 1.83
C LEU A 11 20.71 -27.44 0.86
N ASP A 12 19.65 -28.22 0.62
CA ASP A 12 18.43 -27.77 -0.03
C ASP A 12 17.86 -26.57 0.75
N HIS A 13 18.20 -25.35 0.34
CA HIS A 13 17.53 -24.16 0.85
C HIS A 13 16.40 -23.78 -0.10
N ILE A 14 15.24 -24.30 0.26
CA ILE A 14 13.91 -23.89 -0.17
C ILE A 14 13.87 -22.35 -0.19
N PRO A 15 13.45 -21.71 -1.32
CA PRO A 15 13.31 -20.26 -1.36
C PRO A 15 12.29 -19.83 -0.30
N ILE A 16 12.71 -18.94 0.59
CA ILE A 16 11.91 -18.42 1.70
C ILE A 16 10.62 -17.83 1.12
N ASP A 17 9.50 -18.51 1.41
CA ASP A 17 8.15 -18.03 1.14
C ASP A 17 8.02 -16.57 1.59
N PHE A 18 7.36 -15.74 0.79
CA PHE A 18 6.98 -14.40 1.21
C PHE A 18 6.15 -14.50 2.51
N ILE A 19 6.78 -14.16 3.63
CA ILE A 19 6.14 -14.24 4.95
C ILE A 19 5.16 -13.07 5.06
N ASN A 20 3.87 -13.37 4.90
CA ASN A 20 2.79 -12.40 5.10
C ASN A 20 2.52 -12.17 6.60
N ASP A 21 3.54 -11.69 7.31
CA ASP A 21 3.43 -11.31 8.71
C ASP A 21 3.36 -9.79 8.90
N LYS A 22 3.10 -9.40 10.15
CA LYS A 22 2.95 -7.98 10.52
C LYS A 22 4.24 -7.19 10.23
N SER A 23 5.41 -7.78 10.49
CA SER A 23 6.70 -7.11 10.34
C SER A 23 7.04 -6.85 8.87
N SER A 24 6.80 -7.83 8.00
CA SER A 24 6.99 -7.69 6.55
C SER A 24 6.05 -6.62 5.98
N HIS A 25 4.78 -6.60 6.40
CA HIS A 25 3.84 -5.55 6.01
C HIS A 25 4.28 -4.16 6.51
N ALA A 26 4.74 -4.05 7.77
CA ALA A 26 5.21 -2.80 8.35
C ALA A 26 6.44 -2.25 7.62
N ASN A 27 7.44 -3.11 7.34
CA ASN A 27 8.63 -2.77 6.59
C ASN A 27 8.28 -2.30 5.16
N LEU A 28 7.34 -2.96 4.48
CA LEU A 28 6.86 -2.52 3.18
C LEU A 28 6.26 -1.11 3.23
N LEU A 29 5.43 -0.81 4.24
CA LEU A 29 4.87 0.53 4.42
C LEU A 29 5.94 1.57 4.75
N TYR A 30 6.95 1.19 5.53
CA TYR A 30 8.12 2.02 5.83
C TYR A 30 8.83 2.46 4.54
N TYR A 31 9.21 1.52 3.66
CA TYR A 31 9.88 1.87 2.41
C TYR A 31 9.01 2.65 1.44
N ARG A 32 7.69 2.38 1.40
CA ARG A 32 6.75 3.16 0.60
C ARG A 32 6.70 4.62 1.04
N TRP A 33 6.67 4.84 2.35
CA TRP A 33 6.72 6.18 2.93
C TRP A 33 8.08 6.85 2.67
N LEU A 34 9.19 6.18 2.96
CA LEU A 34 10.54 6.73 2.82
C LEU A 34 10.84 7.21 1.40
N ASN A 35 10.40 6.44 0.40
CA ASN A 35 10.60 6.76 -1.01
C ASN A 35 9.56 7.76 -1.57
N GLY A 36 8.61 8.23 -0.76
CA GLY A 36 7.52 9.10 -1.22
C GLY A 36 6.61 8.46 -2.27
N LYS A 37 6.60 7.12 -2.37
CA LYS A 37 5.89 6.40 -3.44
C LYS A 37 4.38 6.61 -3.29
N SER A 38 3.76 7.06 -4.38
CA SER A 38 2.31 7.18 -4.52
C SER A 38 1.80 6.15 -5.51
N LYS A 39 0.71 5.48 -5.18
CA LYS A 39 0.02 4.52 -6.05
C LYS A 39 -1.21 5.18 -6.65
N SER A 40 -1.30 5.25 -7.97
CA SER A 40 -2.53 5.67 -8.64
C SER A 40 -3.54 4.52 -8.65
N ILE A 41 -4.81 4.82 -8.36
CA ILE A 41 -5.90 3.85 -8.25
C ILE A 41 -7.06 4.33 -9.10
N THR A 42 -7.56 3.45 -9.96
CA THR A 42 -8.70 3.74 -10.85
C THR A 42 -9.85 2.77 -10.58
N SER A 43 -11.04 3.31 -10.34
CA SER A 43 -12.27 2.54 -10.20
C SER A 43 -13.10 2.61 -11.49
N ARG A 44 -13.00 1.57 -12.32
CA ARG A 44 -13.80 1.44 -13.55
C ARG A 44 -15.31 1.41 -13.27
N ARG A 45 -15.72 0.92 -12.08
CA ARG A 45 -17.12 0.84 -11.68
C ARG A 45 -17.74 2.21 -11.44
N LEU A 46 -16.95 3.16 -10.94
CA LEU A 46 -17.38 4.51 -10.57
C LEU A 46 -16.92 5.57 -11.56
N GLY A 47 -15.99 5.25 -12.47
CA GLY A 47 -15.41 6.22 -13.38
C GLY A 47 -14.59 7.28 -12.63
N ILE A 48 -13.82 6.85 -11.62
CA ILE A 48 -12.99 7.77 -10.81
C ILE A 48 -11.56 7.24 -10.74
N SER A 49 -10.60 8.14 -10.51
CA SER A 49 -9.26 7.78 -10.06
C SER A 49 -8.79 8.69 -8.94
N TYR A 50 -7.78 8.23 -8.21
CA TYR A 50 -7.12 8.97 -7.14
C TYR A 50 -5.75 8.36 -6.84
N ASP A 51 -4.88 9.17 -6.25
CA ASP A 51 -3.60 8.71 -5.73
C ASP A 51 -3.75 8.30 -4.27
N SER A 52 -3.02 7.25 -3.89
CA SER A 52 -2.89 6.78 -2.52
C SER A 52 -1.42 6.74 -2.13
N ASN A 53 -1.09 7.36 -1.01
CA ASN A 53 0.25 7.30 -0.43
C ASN A 53 0.20 7.06 1.08
N ILE A 54 1.36 6.69 1.63
CA ILE A 54 1.55 6.43 3.05
C ILE A 54 2.41 7.55 3.61
N HIS A 55 1.92 8.20 4.65
CA HIS A 55 2.64 9.25 5.37
C HIS A 55 2.92 8.77 6.79
N ALA A 56 4.18 8.82 7.23
CA ALA A 56 4.48 8.76 8.64
C ALA A 56 3.90 9.98 9.35
N ARG A 57 3.41 9.78 10.57
CA ARG A 57 2.97 10.87 11.41
C ARG A 57 4.16 11.44 12.15
N ASP A 58 4.22 12.77 12.24
CA ASP A 58 5.19 13.46 13.07
C ASP A 58 4.98 13.07 14.55
N PRO A 59 5.96 12.42 15.19
CA PRO A 59 5.87 12.00 16.59
C PRO A 59 5.45 13.12 17.54
N SER A 60 5.93 14.35 17.31
CA SER A 60 5.62 15.50 18.17
C SER A 60 4.12 15.82 18.21
N THR A 61 3.43 15.63 17.08
CA THR A 61 1.97 15.81 16.96
C THR A 61 1.18 14.55 17.34
N THR A 62 1.83 13.39 17.23
CA THR A 62 1.23 12.07 17.50
C THR A 62 0.96 11.96 19.00
N PHE A 63 2.00 12.26 19.78
CA PHE A 63 2.01 12.10 21.22
C PHE A 63 1.10 13.09 21.95
N LYS A 64 1.13 14.37 21.58
CA LYS A 64 0.28 15.42 22.17
C LYS A 64 -1.24 15.15 22.11
N ILE A 65 -1.70 14.30 21.19
CA ILE A 65 -3.12 14.04 20.93
C ILE A 65 -3.52 12.64 21.45
N GLY A 66 -2.63 11.93 22.16
CA GLY A 66 -2.86 10.55 22.59
C GLY A 66 -3.00 9.57 21.40
N ASN A 67 -2.55 9.98 20.21
CA ASN A 67 -2.68 9.17 19.01
C ASN A 67 -1.48 8.24 18.91
N ARG A 68 -1.70 6.94 18.72
CA ARG A 68 -0.61 5.96 18.65
C ARG A 68 -0.27 5.53 17.23
N HIS A 69 -1.02 5.96 16.22
CA HIS A 69 -0.83 5.46 14.86
C HIS A 69 0.45 6.00 14.22
N MET A 70 1.34 5.09 13.81
CA MET A 70 2.61 5.42 13.17
C MET A 70 2.40 6.06 11.79
N TYR A 71 1.43 5.55 11.03
CA TYR A 71 1.18 5.95 9.65
C TYR A 71 -0.25 6.41 9.41
N ARG A 72 -0.42 7.22 8.37
CA ARG A 72 -1.71 7.51 7.74
C ARG A 72 -1.65 7.17 6.27
N LYS A 73 -2.70 6.55 5.74
CA LYS A 73 -2.95 6.47 4.32
C LYS A 73 -3.66 7.74 3.88
N CYS A 74 -3.08 8.46 2.92
CA CYS A 74 -3.65 9.67 2.36
C CYS A 74 -4.12 9.40 0.92
N LEU A 75 -5.37 9.79 0.64
CA LEU A 75 -5.96 9.75 -0.70
C LEU A 75 -6.07 11.18 -1.21
N SER A 76 -5.63 11.42 -2.44
CA SER A 76 -5.60 12.74 -3.05
C SER A 76 -5.73 12.66 -4.58
N LYS A 77 -5.68 13.81 -5.25
CA LYS A 77 -5.77 13.92 -6.73
C LYS A 77 -6.96 13.17 -7.31
N PHE A 78 -8.13 13.40 -6.71
CA PHE A 78 -9.37 12.86 -7.24
C PHE A 78 -9.58 13.33 -8.69
N GLN A 79 -9.98 12.42 -9.55
CA GLN A 79 -10.39 12.71 -10.91
C GLN A 79 -11.63 11.92 -11.28
N TYR A 80 -12.48 12.54 -12.09
CA TYR A 80 -13.68 11.94 -12.64
C TYR A 80 -13.40 11.49 -14.08
N ASN A 81 -12.98 10.24 -14.22
CA ASN A 81 -12.56 9.63 -15.47
C ASN A 81 -13.65 8.67 -15.97
N LEU A 82 -14.70 9.25 -16.55
CA LEU A 82 -15.84 8.50 -17.07
C LEU A 82 -15.48 7.72 -18.33
N SER A 83 -16.23 6.64 -18.56
CA SER A 83 -16.14 5.88 -19.81
C SER A 83 -16.58 6.76 -21.00
N PRO A 84 -15.94 6.63 -22.18
CA PRO A 84 -16.41 7.28 -23.40
C PRO A 84 -17.75 6.70 -23.88
N ASN A 85 -18.11 5.47 -23.47
CA ASN A 85 -19.39 4.88 -23.80
C ASN A 85 -20.50 5.50 -22.96
N LEU A 86 -21.48 6.15 -23.62
CA LEU A 86 -22.55 6.89 -22.96
C LEU A 86 -23.40 6.05 -21.99
N ARG A 87 -23.66 4.78 -22.32
CA ARG A 87 -24.42 3.87 -21.43
C ARG A 87 -23.64 3.59 -20.16
N THR A 88 -22.35 3.29 -20.30
CA THR A 88 -21.45 3.01 -19.17
C THR A 88 -21.22 4.26 -18.32
N GLN A 89 -21.01 5.41 -18.97
CA GLN A 89 -20.86 6.72 -18.34
C GLN A 89 -22.06 7.03 -17.42
N LYS A 90 -23.29 6.90 -17.93
CA LYS A 90 -24.51 7.09 -17.14
C LYS A 90 -24.55 6.17 -15.91
N GLN A 91 -24.16 4.91 -16.05
CA GLN A 91 -24.14 3.97 -14.92
C GLN A 91 -23.07 4.31 -13.88
N GLN A 92 -21.87 4.71 -14.31
CA GLN A 92 -20.80 5.17 -13.43
C GLN A 92 -21.27 6.37 -12.61
N ASP A 93 -21.88 7.35 -13.28
CA ASP A 93 -22.39 8.56 -12.65
C ASP A 93 -23.49 8.29 -11.63
N ILE A 94 -24.46 7.45 -11.97
CA ILE A 94 -25.51 7.00 -11.05
C ILE A 94 -24.89 6.33 -9.81
N ARG A 95 -23.89 5.46 -10.00
CA ARG A 95 -23.24 4.75 -8.87
C ARG A 95 -22.45 5.70 -7.99
N PHE A 96 -21.69 6.62 -8.58
CA PHE A 96 -20.94 7.62 -7.82
C PHE A 96 -21.89 8.51 -7.01
N LYS A 97 -22.94 9.06 -7.63
CA LYS A 97 -23.98 9.85 -6.94
C LYS A 97 -24.70 9.08 -5.84
N ARG A 98 -24.91 7.76 -5.99
CA ARG A 98 -25.44 6.90 -4.91
C ARG A 98 -24.48 6.82 -3.72
N ILE A 99 -23.18 6.72 -3.95
CA ILE A 99 -22.18 6.72 -2.87
C ILE A 99 -22.14 8.08 -2.17
N CYS A 100 -22.12 9.19 -2.93
CA CYS A 100 -22.21 10.54 -2.36
C CYS A 100 -23.41 10.67 -1.42
N ARG A 101 -24.61 10.29 -1.89
CA ARG A 101 -25.83 10.27 -1.05
C ARG A 101 -25.67 9.42 0.20
N ARG A 102 -25.14 8.20 0.08
CA ARG A 102 -24.93 7.31 1.23
C ARG A 102 -24.01 7.92 2.29
N VAL A 103 -22.96 8.64 1.87
CA VAL A 103 -22.02 9.29 2.80
C VAL A 103 -22.64 10.55 3.39
N PHE A 104 -23.21 11.42 2.57
CA PHE A 104 -23.72 12.72 2.99
C PHE A 104 -25.02 12.63 3.79
N ASN A 105 -25.84 11.60 3.59
CA ASN A 105 -27.02 11.35 4.44
C ASN A 105 -26.66 10.98 5.88
N LYS A 106 -25.38 10.68 6.20
CA LYS A 106 -24.92 10.50 7.59
C LYS A 106 -24.66 11.82 8.31
N MET A 107 -24.78 12.94 7.61
CA MET A 107 -24.69 14.27 8.20
C MET A 107 -25.89 14.49 9.14
N ARG A 108 -25.61 15.03 10.33
CA ARG A 108 -26.63 15.44 11.27
C ARG A 108 -26.58 16.96 11.37
N LEU A 109 -27.54 17.62 10.72
CA LEU A 109 -27.70 19.08 10.80
C LEU A 109 -28.92 19.41 11.65
N PRO A 110 -28.91 20.57 12.34
CA PRO A 110 -30.12 21.13 12.93
C PRO A 110 -31.24 21.29 11.87
N PRO A 111 -32.53 21.16 12.24
CA PRO A 111 -33.66 21.12 11.30
C PRO A 111 -33.73 22.29 10.30
N ASN A 112 -33.23 23.46 10.70
CA ASN A 112 -33.33 24.70 9.93
C ASN A 112 -32.00 25.13 9.27
N ARG A 113 -30.95 24.29 9.32
CA ARG A 113 -29.64 24.62 8.72
C ARG A 113 -29.45 23.86 7.41
N LYS A 114 -29.23 24.60 6.32
CA LYS A 114 -28.77 24.03 5.05
C LYS A 114 -27.30 23.59 5.15
N ALA A 115 -26.95 22.49 4.47
CA ALA A 115 -25.59 21.98 4.42
C ALA A 115 -24.67 22.94 3.65
N SER A 116 -23.58 23.36 4.29
CA SER A 116 -22.51 24.12 3.64
C SER A 116 -21.45 23.20 3.04
N ASN A 117 -20.60 23.74 2.15
CA ASN A 117 -19.44 23.00 1.60
C ASN A 117 -18.51 22.49 2.69
N GLN A 118 -18.36 23.23 3.80
CA GLN A 118 -17.55 22.79 4.94
C GLN A 118 -18.15 21.56 5.63
N ASP A 119 -19.48 21.49 5.73
CA ASP A 119 -20.16 20.34 6.31
C ASP A 119 -19.90 19.08 5.45
N TYR A 120 -20.01 19.19 4.12
CA TYR A 120 -19.70 18.09 3.20
C TYR A 120 -18.25 17.64 3.34
N LEU A 121 -17.30 18.58 3.41
CA LEU A 121 -15.88 18.27 3.63
C LEU A 121 -15.65 17.60 4.99
N ALA A 122 -16.33 18.03 6.06
CA ALA A 122 -16.21 17.43 7.38
C ALA A 122 -16.72 15.99 7.40
N ILE A 123 -17.89 15.73 6.81
CA ILE A 123 -18.45 14.38 6.69
C ILE A 123 -17.58 13.50 5.81
N ALA A 124 -17.11 14.02 4.68
CA ALA A 124 -16.22 13.29 3.79
C ALA A 124 -14.90 12.91 4.50
N ARG A 125 -14.29 13.81 5.28
CA ARG A 125 -13.12 13.49 6.10
C ARG A 125 -13.43 12.43 7.15
N LYS A 126 -14.53 12.56 7.89
CA LYS A 126 -14.96 11.60 8.92
C LYS A 126 -15.11 10.18 8.37
N TYR A 127 -15.67 10.04 7.17
CA TYR A 127 -15.87 8.74 6.51
C TYR A 127 -14.79 8.39 5.48
N CYS A 128 -13.67 9.13 5.44
CA CYS A 128 -12.56 8.91 4.51
C CYS A 128 -13.02 8.82 3.03
N PHE A 129 -13.97 9.66 2.64
CA PHE A 129 -14.56 9.70 1.31
C PHE A 129 -13.97 10.84 0.48
N LEU A 130 -13.62 10.54 -0.77
CA LEU A 130 -13.01 11.48 -1.72
C LEU A 130 -14.01 11.75 -2.86
N PHE A 131 -14.35 13.01 -3.08
CA PHE A 131 -15.39 13.39 -4.05
C PHE A 131 -15.10 14.65 -4.88
N MET A 132 -14.01 15.37 -4.59
CA MET A 132 -13.64 16.61 -5.27
C MET A 132 -12.12 16.69 -5.48
N ASN A 133 -11.69 17.34 -6.57
CA ASN A 133 -10.29 17.37 -7.02
C ASN A 133 -9.32 17.98 -6.01
N SER A 134 -9.71 19.07 -5.33
CA SER A 134 -8.89 19.76 -4.32
C SER A 134 -8.93 19.11 -2.94
N GLN A 135 -9.65 18.00 -2.79
CA GLN A 135 -9.79 17.30 -1.53
C GLN A 135 -8.63 16.31 -1.32
N TYR A 136 -8.23 16.16 -0.06
CA TYR A 136 -7.50 15.00 0.40
C TYR A 136 -8.18 14.42 1.63
N VAL A 137 -8.07 13.10 1.82
CA VAL A 137 -8.55 12.42 3.02
C VAL A 137 -7.46 11.54 3.60
N LYS A 138 -7.33 11.58 4.93
CA LYS A 138 -6.31 10.84 5.67
C LYS A 138 -7.00 9.84 6.58
N SER A 139 -6.58 8.59 6.53
CA SER A 139 -7.07 7.51 7.39
C SER A 139 -5.88 6.87 8.12
N PRO A 140 -6.01 6.50 9.40
CA PRO A 140 -4.92 5.87 10.13
C PRO A 140 -4.70 4.41 9.67
N VAL A 141 -3.44 3.96 9.68
CA VAL A 141 -3.11 2.53 9.57
C VAL A 141 -3.27 1.90 10.95
N ARG A 142 -4.44 1.29 11.20
CA ARG A 142 -4.90 0.94 12.56
C ARG A 142 -4.03 -0.06 13.32
N HIS A 143 -3.34 -0.97 12.62
CA HIS A 143 -2.58 -2.05 13.25
C HIS A 143 -1.09 -1.72 13.46
N LEU A 144 -0.63 -0.55 13.00
CA LEU A 144 0.73 -0.04 13.21
C LEU A 144 0.71 1.11 14.21
N LEU A 145 0.99 0.76 15.45
CA LEU A 145 0.85 1.62 16.62
C LEU A 145 2.16 1.69 17.39
N TYR A 146 2.51 2.88 17.86
CA TYR A 146 3.49 3.03 18.92
C TYR A 146 2.99 2.35 20.20
N LYS A 147 3.90 1.73 20.96
CA LYS A 147 3.60 1.05 22.23
C LYS A 147 3.05 2.02 23.27
N GLN A 148 3.58 3.24 23.32
CA GLN A 148 3.14 4.31 24.20
C GLN A 148 2.86 5.58 23.38
N CYS A 149 1.96 6.44 23.88
CA CYS A 149 1.64 7.72 23.23
C CYS A 149 2.37 8.91 23.85
N ASP A 150 3.04 8.78 24.99
CA ASP A 150 3.57 9.95 25.72
C ASP A 150 5.08 9.85 25.98
N SER A 151 5.75 8.90 25.34
CA SER A 151 7.18 8.62 25.53
C SER A 151 7.88 8.38 24.20
N ILE A 152 9.20 8.55 24.23
CA ILE A 152 10.08 8.22 23.11
C ILE A 152 9.97 6.70 22.87
N PRO A 153 9.65 6.24 21.65
CA PRO A 153 9.60 4.81 21.34
C PRO A 153 10.96 4.16 21.57
N ASN A 154 10.98 2.96 22.17
CA ASN A 154 12.17 2.10 22.20
C ASN A 154 12.21 1.24 20.92
N ALA A 155 13.39 1.11 20.30
CA ALA A 155 13.59 0.28 19.12
C ALA A 155 13.32 -1.21 19.39
N ASP A 156 13.67 -1.70 20.59
CA ASP A 156 13.55 -3.11 20.97
C ASP A 156 12.09 -3.59 21.06
N ASP A 157 11.14 -2.65 21.16
CA ASP A 157 9.71 -2.94 21.21
C ASP A 157 9.12 -3.38 19.85
N TYR A 158 9.89 -3.25 18.76
CA TYR A 158 9.40 -3.47 17.40
C TYR A 158 10.34 -4.40 16.62
N SER A 159 9.79 -5.49 16.11
CA SER A 159 10.46 -6.39 15.16
C SER A 159 10.43 -5.88 13.72
N PHE A 160 10.23 -4.57 13.51
CA PHE A 160 10.12 -3.92 12.20
C PHE A 160 10.58 -2.46 12.26
N LEU A 161 10.85 -1.88 11.09
CA LEU A 161 11.34 -0.51 10.95
C LEU A 161 10.27 0.51 11.36
N VAL A 162 10.64 1.43 12.24
CA VAL A 162 9.73 2.44 12.80
C VAL A 162 10.08 3.83 12.25
N PRO A 163 9.10 4.61 11.74
CA PRO A 163 9.33 5.94 11.18
C PRO A 163 9.98 6.95 12.12
N TYR A 164 9.69 6.83 13.42
CA TYR A 164 10.22 7.73 14.44
C TYR A 164 11.74 7.87 14.32
N PHE A 165 12.44 6.75 14.21
CA PHE A 165 13.90 6.74 14.18
C PHE A 165 14.43 7.30 12.85
N ALA A 166 13.68 7.15 11.75
CA ALA A 166 14.07 7.62 10.42
C ALA A 166 14.10 9.15 10.24
N MET A 167 13.52 9.91 11.17
CA MET A 167 13.44 11.37 11.09
C MET A 167 14.70 12.09 11.58
N ASP A 168 15.60 11.39 12.27
CA ASP A 168 16.93 11.91 12.58
C ASP A 168 17.79 11.86 11.30
N PHE A 169 18.32 13.00 10.88
CA PHE A 169 19.11 13.13 9.65
C PHE A 169 20.32 12.18 9.64
N ASN A 170 20.96 11.97 10.79
CA ASN A 170 22.09 11.04 10.93
C ASN A 170 21.65 9.59 10.80
N TYR A 171 20.47 9.25 11.32
CA TYR A 171 19.91 7.90 11.24
C TYR A 171 19.37 7.57 9.84
N LYS A 172 18.82 8.56 9.13
CA LYS A 172 18.42 8.42 7.71
C LYS A 172 19.62 8.02 6.85
N GLN A 173 20.76 8.68 7.03
CA GLN A 173 22.00 8.35 6.31
C GLN A 173 22.52 6.96 6.73
N GLN A 174 22.56 6.63 8.03
CA GLN A 174 22.99 5.30 8.50
C GLN A 174 22.09 4.16 8.02
N ILE A 175 20.76 4.31 8.00
CA ILE A 175 19.86 3.31 7.43
C ILE A 175 20.09 3.14 5.95
N MET A 176 20.21 4.23 5.19
CA MET A 176 20.41 4.17 3.74
C MET A 176 21.75 3.49 3.40
N THR A 177 22.81 3.74 4.18
CA THR A 177 24.10 3.06 4.05
C THR A 177 24.01 1.59 4.44
N LYS A 178 23.38 1.25 5.58
CA LYS A 178 23.18 -0.14 6.01
C LYS A 178 22.29 -0.93 5.05
N LEU A 179 21.31 -0.29 4.41
CA LEU A 179 20.42 -0.92 3.43
C LEU A 179 21.15 -1.19 2.10
N THR A 180 22.00 -0.26 1.66
CA THR A 180 22.86 -0.44 0.47
C THR A 180 23.85 -1.58 0.70
N GLN A 181 24.37 -1.74 1.93
CA GLN A 181 25.26 -2.85 2.32
C GLN A 181 24.53 -4.17 2.57
N ALA A 182 23.30 -4.16 3.07
CA ALA A 182 22.47 -5.36 3.25
C ALA A 182 21.85 -5.85 1.93
N SER A 183 21.72 -4.99 0.92
CA SER A 183 21.28 -5.37 -0.43
C SER A 183 22.33 -6.20 -1.19
N SER A 184 23.57 -6.28 -0.70
CA SER A 184 24.60 -7.22 -1.17
C SER A 184 24.57 -8.58 -0.47
N SER A 185 23.71 -8.79 0.54
CA SER A 185 23.55 -10.10 1.19
C SER A 185 22.11 -10.31 1.67
N THR A 186 21.28 -10.84 0.78
CA THR A 186 20.05 -11.60 1.12
C THR A 186 18.92 -10.81 1.80
N GLY A 187 18.07 -10.17 0.99
CA GLY A 187 16.77 -9.59 1.34
C GLY A 187 15.96 -9.26 0.07
N PRO A 188 14.61 -9.25 0.09
CA PRO A 188 13.81 -9.41 -1.12
C PRO A 188 14.00 -8.23 -2.07
N SER A 189 14.41 -8.57 -3.29
CA SER A 189 14.71 -7.63 -4.38
C SER A 189 13.62 -6.58 -4.53
N ALA A 190 14.02 -5.32 -4.74
CA ALA A 190 13.12 -4.32 -5.27
C ALA A 190 12.38 -4.91 -6.49
N PRO A 191 11.07 -4.62 -6.71
CA PRO A 191 10.39 -5.14 -7.89
C PRO A 191 11.21 -4.76 -9.12
N PRO A 192 11.56 -5.73 -10.00
CA PRO A 192 12.46 -5.47 -11.10
C PRO A 192 11.89 -4.37 -11.98
N GLU A 193 12.75 -3.64 -12.67
CA GLU A 193 12.35 -2.52 -13.55
C GLU A 193 11.22 -2.88 -14.53
N ASN A 194 11.04 -4.17 -14.81
CA ASN A 194 10.01 -4.71 -15.70
C ASN A 194 8.70 -5.14 -15.00
N TYR A 195 8.48 -4.75 -13.73
CA TYR A 195 7.23 -5.04 -13.03
C TYR A 195 6.10 -4.12 -13.51
N ASN A 196 5.22 -4.64 -14.37
CA ASN A 196 3.98 -3.98 -14.76
C ASN A 196 2.77 -4.76 -14.21
N PRO A 197 2.00 -4.20 -13.24
CA PRO A 197 0.84 -4.87 -12.65
C PRO A 197 -0.34 -5.03 -13.62
N ILE A 198 -0.22 -4.51 -14.85
CA ILE A 198 -1.12 -4.75 -15.96
C ILE A 198 -0.24 -5.26 -17.11
N PRO A 199 -0.20 -6.58 -17.36
CA PRO A 199 0.62 -7.14 -18.42
C PRO A 199 0.09 -6.65 -19.76
N ASP A 200 0.96 -6.17 -20.66
CA ASP A 200 0.59 -5.77 -22.03
C ASP A 200 0.39 -7.00 -22.95
N VAL A 201 0.05 -8.15 -22.35
CA VAL A 201 -0.01 -9.47 -22.97
C VAL A 201 -1.44 -9.98 -22.90
N PHE A 202 -1.93 -10.59 -23.98
CA PHE A 202 -3.30 -11.09 -24.04
C PHE A 202 -3.51 -12.28 -23.08
N ILE A 203 -4.28 -12.06 -22.02
CA ILE A 203 -4.67 -13.10 -21.04
C ILE A 203 -6.15 -13.45 -21.25
N PRO A 204 -6.51 -14.73 -21.47
CA PRO A 204 -7.90 -15.14 -21.62
C PRO A 204 -8.77 -14.81 -20.39
N LYS A 205 -10.01 -14.34 -20.63
CA LYS A 205 -10.95 -13.87 -19.59
C LYS A 205 -11.11 -14.80 -18.38
N LYS A 206 -11.08 -16.12 -18.61
CA LYS A 206 -11.22 -17.15 -17.58
C LYS A 206 -10.14 -17.11 -16.49
N TYR A 207 -9.01 -16.45 -16.74
CA TYR A 207 -7.89 -16.37 -15.79
C TYR A 207 -7.85 -15.07 -14.98
N HIS A 208 -8.73 -14.10 -15.25
CA HIS A 208 -8.66 -12.78 -14.61
C HIS A 208 -8.88 -12.79 -13.10
N ASP A 209 -9.69 -13.72 -12.59
CA ASP A 209 -10.04 -13.77 -11.17
C ASP A 209 -8.98 -14.48 -10.31
N ILE A 210 -8.08 -15.22 -10.96
CA ILE A 210 -6.99 -15.94 -10.30
C ILE A 210 -5.64 -15.21 -10.40
N ILE A 211 -5.53 -14.13 -11.18
CA ILE A 211 -4.28 -13.35 -11.33
C ILE A 211 -3.82 -12.84 -9.96
N PRO A 212 -2.63 -13.23 -9.49
CA PRO A 212 -2.07 -12.71 -8.25
C PRO A 212 -1.91 -11.20 -8.33
N LYS A 213 -2.30 -10.51 -7.26
CA LYS A 213 -2.22 -9.04 -7.17
C LYS A 213 -0.81 -8.54 -6.85
N ASP A 214 0.08 -9.47 -6.56
CA ASP A 214 1.48 -9.28 -6.18
C ASP A 214 2.37 -10.10 -7.15
N PRO A 215 3.62 -9.66 -7.41
CA PRO A 215 4.52 -10.31 -8.36
C PRO A 215 4.88 -11.75 -7.96
N ILE A 216 4.96 -12.65 -8.95
CA ILE A 216 5.41 -14.03 -8.77
C ILE A 216 6.91 -14.10 -9.10
N TYR A 217 7.69 -14.71 -8.21
CA TYR A 217 9.11 -14.99 -8.43
C TYR A 217 9.35 -16.49 -8.35
N VAL A 218 10.21 -16.99 -9.23
CA VAL A 218 10.66 -18.38 -9.23
C VAL A 218 12.18 -18.36 -9.35
N ASN A 219 12.88 -18.98 -8.40
CA ASN A 219 14.34 -19.02 -8.34
C ASN A 219 14.97 -17.61 -8.50
N ASP A 220 14.45 -16.64 -7.75
CA ASP A 220 14.84 -15.22 -7.78
C ASP A 220 14.71 -14.52 -9.13
N ARG A 221 14.05 -15.14 -10.11
CA ARG A 221 13.68 -14.52 -11.38
C ARG A 221 12.21 -14.16 -11.37
N TYR A 222 11.93 -12.90 -11.71
CA TYR A 222 10.55 -12.44 -11.87
C TYR A 222 9.92 -13.16 -13.05
N VAL A 223 8.83 -13.87 -12.76
CA VAL A 223 8.07 -14.56 -13.80
C VAL A 223 7.13 -13.55 -14.43
N VAL A 224 7.44 -13.18 -15.66
CA VAL A 224 6.66 -12.20 -16.42
C VAL A 224 5.24 -12.75 -16.61
N PRO A 225 4.20 -12.01 -16.17
CA PRO A 225 2.81 -12.42 -16.36
C PRO A 225 2.47 -12.65 -17.84
N GLY A 226 1.80 -13.77 -18.13
CA GLY A 226 1.44 -14.18 -19.50
C GLY A 226 2.49 -15.02 -20.24
N SER A 227 3.65 -15.28 -19.63
CA SER A 227 4.63 -16.24 -20.15
C SER A 227 4.17 -17.71 -19.98
N ARG A 228 4.76 -18.64 -20.74
CA ARG A 228 4.46 -20.08 -20.62
C ARG A 228 4.71 -20.60 -19.21
N GLU A 229 5.78 -20.15 -18.57
CA GLU A 229 6.15 -20.50 -17.19
C GLU A 229 5.11 -19.97 -16.20
N TRP A 230 4.59 -18.76 -16.41
CA TRP A 230 3.55 -18.16 -15.57
C TRP A 230 2.26 -18.99 -15.55
N PHE A 231 1.83 -19.54 -16.69
CA PHE A 231 0.63 -20.38 -16.75
C PHE A 231 0.79 -21.73 -16.04
N THR A 232 2.00 -22.29 -15.98
CA THR A 232 2.27 -23.55 -15.27
C THR A 232 2.04 -23.42 -13.77
N TYR A 233 2.34 -22.25 -13.17
CA TYR A 233 2.16 -22.00 -11.73
C TYR A 233 0.73 -21.64 -11.34
N MET A 234 -0.10 -21.24 -12.29
CA MET A 234 -1.50 -20.84 -12.04
C MET A 234 -2.47 -22.03 -12.02
N TYR A 235 -2.00 -23.22 -12.40
CA TYR A 235 -2.82 -24.43 -12.60
C TYR A 235 -2.51 -25.58 -11.63
N ASN A 236 -1.44 -25.46 -10.84
CA ASN A 236 -1.13 -26.32 -9.70
C ASN A 236 -1.58 -25.65 -8.40
#